data_AF-A0A2W6ZZQ5-F1
#
_entry.id   AF-A0A2W6ZZQ5-F1
#
_cell.length_a   1.000
_cell.length_b   1.000
_cell.length_c   1.000
_cell.angle_alpha   90.00
_cell.angle_beta   90.00
_cell.angle_gamma   90.00
#
_symmetry.space_group_name_H-M   'P 1'
#
loop_
_entity.id
_entity.type
_entity.pdbx_description
1 polymer ?
#
loop_
_entity_poly.entity_id
_entity_poly.type
_entity_poly.pdbx_seq_one_letter_code
_entity_poly.pdbx_strand_id
1 'polypeptide(L)'
;MPLLFSTRARKAARKAASPLIAFGWLALAVGLTGCWGRSDPQVQRIERLEQRLQQVEQRLASPVDPNPADPAGKPPAGVVKSLTFRIGSSDDRLRIYWADGTTTNLPCTKEQGTWACG
;
A
#
# COMPACT_ATOMS: atom_id res chain seq x y z
N MET A 1 -52.58 48.81 -13.36
CA MET A 1 -53.44 47.63 -13.11
C MET A 1 -52.99 46.99 -11.80
N PRO A 2 -53.81 47.08 -10.75
CA PRO A 2 -53.48 46.77 -9.36
C PRO A 2 -53.85 45.32 -9.01
N LEU A 3 -53.45 44.85 -7.83
CA LEU A 3 -54.21 44.04 -6.86
C LEU A 3 -53.22 43.74 -5.70
N LEU A 4 -53.08 44.62 -4.70
CA LEU A 4 -53.90 44.68 -3.48
C LEU A 4 -54.20 43.28 -2.91
N PHE A 5 -53.38 42.83 -1.96
CA PHE A 5 -53.89 42.06 -0.83
C PHE A 5 -53.37 42.65 0.48
N SER A 6 -54.28 43.39 1.08
CA SER A 6 -54.24 43.87 2.45
C SER A 6 -54.68 42.72 3.36
N THR A 7 -53.85 42.35 4.34
CA THR A 7 -54.35 41.81 5.60
C THR A 7 -53.66 42.50 6.77
N ARG A 8 -54.49 43.18 7.53
CA ARG A 8 -54.18 44.03 8.68
C ARG A 8 -54.30 43.16 9.92
N ALA A 9 -53.20 42.88 10.62
CA ALA A 9 -53.22 42.28 11.95
C ALA A 9 -52.67 43.28 12.97
N ARG A 10 -53.32 43.30 14.14
CA ARG A 10 -53.41 44.43 15.06
C ARG A 10 -52.19 44.51 16.01
N LYS A 11 -51.81 45.76 16.29
CA LYS A 11 -51.17 46.34 17.49
C LYS A 11 -50.55 45.37 18.51
N ALA A 12 -49.29 45.63 18.84
CA ALA A 12 -48.90 45.95 20.21
C ALA A 12 -47.64 46.84 20.19
N ALA A 13 -47.81 48.11 20.57
CA ALA A 13 -46.70 48.96 20.95
C ALA A 13 -46.10 48.42 22.24
N ARG A 14 -44.77 48.30 22.33
CA ARG A 14 -44.01 48.35 23.60
C ARG A 14 -42.53 48.58 23.34
N LYS A 15 -42.15 49.84 23.60
CA LYS A 15 -40.91 50.35 24.19
C LYS A 15 -39.57 49.89 23.59
N ALA A 16 -38.88 50.88 23.02
CA ALA A 16 -37.43 50.91 22.92
C ALA A 16 -36.78 50.72 24.31
N ALA A 17 -35.81 49.83 24.39
CA ALA A 17 -34.80 49.79 25.45
C ALA A 17 -33.49 49.25 24.86
N SER A 18 -32.40 49.87 25.30
CA SER A 18 -31.09 49.99 24.67
C SER A 18 -30.31 48.69 24.37
N PRO A 19 -29.41 48.72 23.37
CA PRO A 19 -28.63 47.57 22.91
C PRO A 19 -27.27 47.51 23.63
N LEU A 20 -27.19 47.01 24.86
CA LEU A 20 -25.87 46.88 25.53
C LEU A 20 -25.65 45.59 26.33
N ILE A 21 -26.53 44.59 26.25
CA ILE A 21 -26.36 43.34 27.01
C ILE A 21 -26.63 42.12 26.11
N ALA A 22 -25.96 42.06 24.96
CA ALA A 22 -26.06 40.93 24.03
C ALA A 22 -24.71 40.25 23.73
N PHE A 23 -23.65 40.55 24.49
CA PHE A 23 -22.34 39.89 24.34
C PHE A 23 -21.95 38.97 25.50
N GLY A 24 -22.78 38.85 26.54
CA GLY A 24 -22.48 38.00 27.71
C GLY A 24 -22.81 36.50 27.54
N TRP A 25 -23.54 36.11 26.49
CA TRP A 25 -24.09 34.75 26.36
C TRP A 25 -23.54 33.96 25.16
N LEU A 26 -22.55 34.49 24.43
CA LEU A 26 -21.93 33.76 23.32
C LEU A 26 -20.65 32.97 23.69
N ALA A 27 -20.17 33.10 24.93
CA ALA A 27 -18.95 32.43 25.39
C ALA A 27 -19.20 31.05 26.03
N LEU A 28 -20.46 30.70 26.35
CA LEU A 28 -20.75 29.44 27.06
C LEU A 28 -21.00 28.22 26.15
N ALA A 29 -21.11 28.41 24.83
CA ALA A 29 -21.45 27.34 23.89
C ALA A 29 -20.24 26.73 23.14
N VAL A 30 -19.02 27.23 23.34
CA VAL A 30 -17.80 26.75 22.64
C VAL A 30 -17.04 25.68 23.45
N GLY A 31 -17.49 25.34 24.66
CA GLY A 31 -16.78 24.45 25.58
C GLY A 31 -17.00 22.93 25.42
N LEU A 32 -17.85 22.47 24.50
CA LEU A 32 -18.25 21.04 24.45
C LEU A 32 -17.82 20.26 23.19
N THR A 33 -17.06 20.83 22.26
CA THR A 33 -16.55 20.08 21.08
C THR A 33 -15.11 19.60 21.22
N GLY A 34 -14.60 19.48 22.46
CA GLY A 34 -13.23 19.07 22.76
C GLY A 34 -13.14 17.71 23.41
N CYS A 35 -13.37 16.63 22.66
CA CYS A 35 -12.84 15.29 22.96
C CYS A 35 -13.02 14.42 21.72
N TRP A 36 -12.58 13.17 21.77
CA TRP A 36 -12.61 12.18 20.67
C TRP A 36 -11.37 12.18 19.76
N GLY A 37 -10.20 12.44 20.36
CA GLY A 37 -8.92 11.90 19.91
C GLY A 37 -8.56 10.61 20.66
N ARG A 38 -9.49 9.65 20.80
CA ARG A 38 -9.16 8.34 21.36
C ARG A 38 -8.77 7.44 20.20
N SER A 39 -7.48 7.37 19.91
CA SER A 39 -6.93 6.44 18.94
C SER A 39 -7.23 5.01 19.40
N ASP A 40 -8.24 4.40 18.79
CA ASP A 40 -8.64 3.03 19.06
C ASP A 40 -7.46 2.11 18.68
N PRO A 41 -6.99 1.23 19.59
CA PRO A 41 -5.92 0.29 19.28
C PRO A 41 -6.26 -0.65 18.12
N GLN A 42 -7.53 -0.84 17.77
CA GLN A 42 -7.92 -1.52 16.53
C GLN A 42 -7.60 -0.69 15.28
N VAL A 43 -7.86 0.63 15.30
CA VAL A 43 -7.55 1.53 14.18
C VAL A 43 -6.04 1.54 13.92
N GLN A 44 -5.21 1.59 14.97
CA GLN A 44 -3.75 1.51 14.83
C GLN A 44 -3.27 0.16 14.25
N ARG A 45 -3.97 -0.94 14.53
CA ARG A 45 -3.65 -2.26 13.95
C ARG A 45 -4.00 -2.31 12.48
N ILE A 46 -5.13 -1.72 12.09
CA ILE A 46 -5.58 -1.65 10.69
C ILE A 46 -4.62 -0.78 9.88
N GLU A 47 -4.28 0.42 10.35
CA GLU A 47 -3.31 1.30 9.68
C GLU A 47 -1.96 0.59 9.46
N ARG A 48 -1.48 -0.19 10.44
CA ARG A 48 -0.24 -0.96 10.30
C ARG A 48 -0.35 -2.06 9.24
N LEU A 49 -1.51 -2.67 9.08
CA LEU A 49 -1.74 -3.69 8.06
C LEU A 49 -1.79 -3.05 6.66
N GLU A 50 -2.47 -1.92 6.52
CA GLU A 50 -2.54 -1.16 5.27
C GLU A 50 -1.16 -0.70 4.80
N GLN A 51 -0.33 -0.16 5.72
CA GLN A 51 1.04 0.23 5.40
C GLN A 51 1.90 -0.95 4.91
N ARG A 52 1.74 -2.13 5.52
CA ARG A 52 2.46 -3.34 5.11
C ARG A 52 1.99 -3.84 3.75
N LEU A 53 0.68 -3.80 3.50
CA LEU A 53 0.11 -4.15 2.21
C LEU A 53 0.65 -3.24 1.11
N GLN A 54 0.62 -1.92 1.32
CA GLN A 54 1.15 -0.96 0.36
C GLN A 54 2.65 -1.18 0.07
N GLN A 55 3.45 -1.51 1.10
CA GLN A 55 4.86 -1.84 0.90
C GLN A 55 5.06 -3.12 0.08
N VAL A 56 4.21 -4.13 0.27
CA VAL A 56 4.25 -5.38 -0.50
C VAL A 56 3.84 -5.13 -1.95
N GLU A 57 2.73 -4.42 -2.15
CA GLU A 57 2.25 -4.02 -3.48
C GLU A 57 3.31 -3.22 -4.23
N GLN A 58 3.95 -2.25 -3.57
CA GLN A 58 5.00 -1.44 -4.18
C GLN A 58 6.22 -2.27 -4.57
N ARG A 59 6.61 -3.27 -3.76
CA ARG A 59 7.72 -4.19 -4.10
C ARG A 59 7.39 -5.15 -5.24
N LEU A 60 6.12 -5.49 -5.42
CA LEU A 60 5.66 -6.31 -6.54
C LEU A 60 5.49 -5.46 -7.81
N ALA A 61 5.05 -4.21 -7.66
CA ALA A 61 4.82 -3.26 -8.76
C ALA A 61 6.11 -2.62 -9.29
N SER A 62 7.12 -2.44 -8.44
CA SER A 62 8.49 -2.18 -8.85
C SER A 62 9.26 -3.50 -8.84
N PRO A 63 9.29 -4.25 -9.96
CA PRO A 63 10.33 -5.24 -10.14
C PRO A 63 11.65 -4.47 -10.04
N VAL A 64 12.32 -4.59 -8.89
CA VAL A 64 13.76 -4.34 -8.78
C VAL A 64 14.38 -4.95 -10.03
N ASP A 65 15.14 -4.14 -10.77
CA ASP A 65 15.68 -4.50 -12.07
C ASP A 65 16.04 -5.99 -12.12
N PRO A 66 15.55 -6.74 -13.12
CA PRO A 66 15.80 -8.18 -13.24
C PRO A 66 17.27 -8.50 -13.54
N ASN A 67 18.18 -7.55 -13.30
CA ASN A 67 19.60 -7.65 -13.58
C ASN A 67 20.41 -7.86 -12.29
N PRO A 68 20.54 -9.11 -11.81
CA PRO A 68 21.55 -9.47 -10.82
C PRO A 68 22.95 -9.63 -11.46
N ALA A 69 23.18 -9.13 -12.69
CA ALA A 69 24.46 -9.30 -13.36
C ALA A 69 25.52 -8.39 -12.74
N ASP A 70 26.60 -9.03 -12.33
CA ASP A 70 27.86 -8.39 -12.05
C ASP A 70 28.36 -7.67 -13.33
N PRO A 71 28.68 -6.36 -13.29
CA PRO A 71 29.25 -5.64 -14.43
C PRO A 71 30.58 -6.23 -14.94
N ALA A 72 31.19 -7.18 -14.22
CA ALA A 72 32.38 -7.92 -14.64
C ALA A 72 32.13 -8.99 -15.74
N GLY A 73 30.92 -9.09 -16.30
CA GLY A 73 30.63 -9.99 -17.43
C GLY A 73 30.53 -11.48 -17.06
N LYS A 74 30.42 -11.80 -15.76
CA LYS A 74 29.92 -13.10 -15.33
C LYS A 74 28.42 -13.12 -15.61
N PRO A 75 27.88 -14.19 -16.27
CA PRO A 75 26.45 -14.28 -16.47
C PRO A 75 25.76 -14.12 -15.10
N PRO A 76 24.71 -13.29 -14.99
CA PRO A 76 23.95 -13.25 -13.75
C PRO A 76 23.60 -14.69 -13.42
N ALA A 77 24.05 -15.19 -12.27
CA ALA A 77 23.43 -16.36 -11.67
C ALA A 77 22.05 -15.87 -11.21
N GLY A 78 21.15 -15.67 -12.18
CA GLY A 78 19.79 -15.25 -11.94
C GLY A 78 19.13 -16.24 -11.00
N VAL A 79 18.01 -15.83 -10.41
CA VAL A 79 17.23 -16.74 -9.57
C VAL A 79 16.93 -18.01 -10.37
N VAL A 80 17.31 -19.17 -9.84
CA VAL A 80 17.03 -20.45 -10.47
C VAL A 80 15.53 -20.68 -10.42
N LYS A 81 14.91 -20.85 -11.60
CA LYS A 81 13.48 -21.15 -11.71
C LYS A 81 13.22 -22.63 -11.46
N SER A 82 13.99 -23.49 -12.11
CA SER A 82 13.92 -24.94 -11.94
C SER A 82 15.19 -25.63 -12.43
N LEU A 83 15.38 -26.88 -12.02
CA LEU A 83 16.52 -27.71 -12.42
C LEU A 83 16.05 -29.12 -12.77
N THR A 84 16.67 -29.71 -13.78
CA THR A 84 16.42 -31.08 -14.22
C THR A 84 17.74 -31.84 -14.23
N PHE A 85 17.80 -32.91 -13.45
CA PHE A 85 18.96 -33.77 -13.37
C PHE A 85 18.67 -35.10 -14.06
N ARG A 86 19.44 -35.43 -15.09
CA ARG A 86 19.32 -36.67 -15.85
C ARG A 86 20.58 -37.50 -15.63
N ILE A 87 20.40 -38.70 -15.10
CA ILE A 87 21.46 -39.67 -14.82
C ILE A 87 21.06 -41.06 -15.31
N GLY A 88 22.04 -41.87 -15.69
CA GLY A 88 21.82 -43.23 -16.18
C GLY A 88 21.43 -43.30 -17.66
N SER A 89 21.74 -42.26 -18.43
CA SER A 89 21.59 -42.27 -19.89
C SER A 89 22.96 -42.18 -20.57
N SER A 90 23.00 -42.22 -21.90
CA SER A 90 24.25 -42.00 -22.66
C SER A 90 24.79 -40.57 -22.51
N ASP A 91 24.01 -39.66 -21.95
CA ASP A 91 24.34 -38.25 -21.79
C ASP A 91 23.75 -37.71 -20.47
N ASP A 92 24.51 -37.93 -19.40
CA ASP A 92 24.16 -37.46 -18.08
C ASP A 92 24.39 -35.95 -17.99
N ARG A 93 23.33 -35.21 -17.63
CA ARG A 93 23.35 -33.74 -17.65
C ARG A 93 22.48 -33.11 -16.58
N LEU A 94 22.93 -31.95 -16.12
CA LEU A 94 22.17 -31.02 -15.30
C LEU A 94 21.72 -29.86 -16.17
N ARG A 95 20.41 -29.68 -16.32
CA ARG A 95 19.83 -28.53 -17.01
C ARG A 95 19.26 -27.55 -16.00
N ILE A 96 19.71 -26.31 -16.08
CA ILE A 96 19.25 -25.20 -15.24
C ILE A 96 18.36 -24.29 -16.08
N TYR A 97 17.16 -24.01 -15.58
CA TYR A 97 16.26 -23.02 -16.13
C TYR A 97 16.31 -21.78 -15.25
N TRP A 98 16.75 -20.67 -15.83
CA TRP A 98 16.88 -19.40 -15.12
C TRP A 98 15.56 -18.62 -15.16
N ALA A 99 15.39 -17.68 -14.23
CA ALA A 99 14.20 -16.81 -14.20
C ALA A 99 14.07 -15.90 -15.43
N ASP A 100 15.18 -15.57 -16.09
CA ASP A 100 15.22 -14.78 -17.33
C ASP A 100 14.80 -15.59 -18.58
N GLY A 101 14.52 -16.89 -18.43
CA GLY A 101 14.15 -17.80 -19.51
C GLY A 101 15.31 -18.44 -20.24
N THR A 102 16.56 -18.08 -19.91
CA THR A 102 17.74 -18.75 -20.47
C THR A 102 17.89 -20.16 -19.87
N THR A 103 18.67 -21.01 -20.55
CA THR A 103 18.95 -22.37 -20.10
C THR A 103 20.43 -22.70 -20.18
N THR A 104 20.94 -23.32 -19.12
CA THR A 104 22.32 -23.86 -19.08
C THR A 104 22.25 -25.38 -19.07
N ASN A 105 23.05 -26.02 -19.93
CA ASN A 105 23.22 -27.46 -19.95
C ASN A 105 24.64 -27.78 -19.48
N LEU A 106 24.76 -28.44 -18.34
CA LEU A 106 26.03 -28.85 -17.76
C LEU A 106 26.18 -30.36 -17.92
N PRO A 107 27.19 -30.86 -18.66
CA PRO A 107 27.48 -32.29 -18.70
C PRO A 107 27.92 -32.74 -17.31
N CYS A 108 27.51 -33.94 -16.92
CA CYS A 108 27.83 -34.49 -15.60
C CYS A 108 28.71 -35.74 -15.74
N THR A 109 29.75 -35.81 -14.92
CA THR A 109 30.60 -36.99 -14.75
C THR A 109 30.49 -37.51 -13.34
N LYS A 110 30.71 -38.83 -13.17
CA LYS A 110 30.72 -39.46 -11.85
C LYS A 110 32.16 -39.68 -11.41
N GLU A 111 32.60 -38.92 -10.43
CA GLU A 111 33.95 -39.01 -9.86
C GLU A 111 33.85 -39.53 -8.42
N GLN A 112 34.41 -40.72 -8.18
CA GLN A 112 34.50 -41.33 -6.84
C GLN A 112 33.14 -41.39 -6.09
N GLY A 113 32.04 -41.57 -6.81
CA GLY A 113 30.70 -41.64 -6.24
C GLY A 113 29.95 -40.31 -6.15
N THR A 114 30.61 -39.18 -6.44
CA THR A 114 30.01 -37.84 -6.51
C THR A 114 29.77 -37.44 -7.95
N TRP A 115 28.63 -36.79 -8.23
CA TRP A 115 28.35 -36.22 -9.54
C TRP A 115 28.91 -34.80 -9.62
N ALA A 116 29.84 -34.57 -10.53
CA ALA A 116 30.36 -33.26 -10.86
C ALA A 116 29.74 -32.80 -12.19
N CYS A 117 29.14 -31.61 -12.22
CA CYS A 117 28.51 -31.06 -13.42
C CYS A 117 29.10 -29.67 -13.68
N GLY A 118 29.67 -29.45 -14.87
CA GLY A 118 30.41 -28.23 -15.19
C GLY A 118 30.77 -28.10 -16.66
#